data_AF-A0A9P5R6Y6-F1
#
_entry.id   AF-A0A9P5R6Y6-F1
#
_cell.length_a   1.000
_cell.length_b   1.000
_cell.length_c   1.000
_cell.angle_alpha   90.00
_cell.angle_beta   90.00
_cell.angle_gamma   90.00
#
_symmetry.space_group_name_H-M   'P 1'
#
loop_
_entity.id
_entity.type
_entity.pdbx_description
1 polymer ?
#
loop_
_entity_poly.entity_id
_entity_poly.type
_entity_poly.pdbx_seq_one_letter_code
_entity_poly.pdbx_strand_id
1 'polypeptide(L)'
;MAACLLGASRQGVASSTRRISLAPWTLSRTVTLKAIHTRTPSSNSGSIGSISSRIQRLSGSHNFVRSTPPVLTGDTFTQNYSQRCQDFSTSSFTLNKKPSSSSEIQFHNPMLNKMKPKLDSMKQIHDKILKEINGQSADIDPQDLSPAKFAEMTKQLHDLSLITDKYTEIESQIRDLYSLQQMLEDPSTNEDKDLLEMTQEEIKTTTKAIIEMEKELLLSMVPTDTADEANALLEIRAGTGGDEAGLFAADILRMYERFAESQRWKWEEISKTHDGLGAIKDATIAITGHNVFGQLKFESGVHRVQRVPATETQGRIHTSTITVAIMPQATEVQVQIADADVRVDVFRASGSGGQKVNTTDSAIRLTHLPTGIVVAIQDERSNQKNRAKAFTILRAKLFEREREKLALERRDSRRAQVGAGTRSEKIRTYNFPQNRVTDHRINKTLHELESVLDGAALPEFIQALRVEEQTDLLMAMNDELA
;
A
#
# COMPACT_ATOMS: atom_id res chain seq x y z
N MET A 1 -14.70 47.82 -50.20
CA MET A 1 -14.64 46.99 -51.43
C MET A 1 -14.98 45.56 -51.00
N ALA A 2 -16.25 45.16 -51.00
CA ALA A 2 -16.93 44.47 -52.11
C ALA A 2 -16.16 43.18 -52.51
N ALA A 3 -16.57 41.99 -52.06
CA ALA A 3 -17.67 41.16 -52.59
C ALA A 3 -17.30 40.41 -53.90
N CYS A 4 -17.85 39.19 -54.03
CA CYS A 4 -18.11 38.46 -55.28
C CYS A 4 -16.88 37.75 -55.93
N LEU A 5 -16.96 36.60 -56.63
CA LEU A 5 -18.05 35.77 -57.16
C LEU A 5 -17.44 34.54 -57.91
N LEU A 6 -18.28 33.51 -58.15
CA LEU A 6 -18.26 32.51 -59.25
C LEU A 6 -17.25 31.33 -59.13
N GLY A 7 -17.58 30.05 -59.30
CA GLY A 7 -18.79 29.39 -59.84
C GLY A 7 -18.57 28.89 -61.27
N ALA A 8 -18.42 27.57 -61.47
CA ALA A 8 -18.62 26.83 -62.74
C ALA A 8 -18.43 25.30 -62.45
N SER A 9 -19.49 24.46 -62.41
CA SER A 9 -20.14 23.74 -63.53
C SER A 9 -19.28 22.59 -64.11
N ARG A 10 -19.74 21.39 -64.50
CA ARG A 10 -20.95 20.54 -64.36
C ARG A 10 -20.64 19.30 -65.25
N GLN A 11 -21.36 18.19 -65.04
CA GLN A 11 -21.49 16.99 -65.90
C GLN A 11 -20.27 16.03 -65.90
N GLY A 12 -20.39 14.72 -65.74
CA GLY A 12 -21.54 13.81 -65.88
C GLY A 12 -21.22 12.76 -66.95
N VAL A 13 -21.42 11.46 -66.64
CA VAL A 13 -21.86 10.33 -67.49
C VAL A 13 -21.26 8.99 -67.00
N ALA A 14 -22.18 8.12 -66.55
CA ALA A 14 -22.39 6.67 -66.81
C ALA A 14 -21.22 5.81 -67.33
N SER A 15 -21.12 4.50 -67.14
CA SER A 15 -21.84 3.42 -66.45
C SER A 15 -20.99 2.16 -66.74
N SER A 16 -20.89 1.20 -65.82
CA SER A 16 -21.02 -0.21 -66.21
C SER A 16 -21.13 -1.12 -64.99
N THR A 17 -22.17 -1.92 -65.09
CA THR A 17 -22.61 -2.99 -64.21
C THR A 17 -21.71 -4.21 -64.39
N ARG A 18 -21.34 -4.89 -63.31
CA ARG A 18 -21.39 -6.36 -63.25
C ARG A 18 -21.35 -6.86 -61.80
N ARG A 19 -22.52 -7.33 -61.35
CA ARG A 19 -22.66 -8.30 -60.26
C ARG A 19 -22.05 -9.63 -60.71
N ILE A 20 -21.30 -10.27 -59.82
CA ILE A 20 -21.21 -11.73 -59.75
C ILE A 20 -21.44 -12.09 -58.28
N SER A 21 -22.50 -12.85 -58.03
CA SER A 21 -22.82 -13.50 -56.75
C SER A 21 -22.70 -15.02 -56.90
N LEU A 22 -22.64 -15.70 -55.75
CA LEU A 22 -22.67 -17.16 -55.48
C LEU A 22 -21.26 -17.75 -55.23
N ALA A 23 -20.94 -18.48 -54.16
CA ALA A 23 -21.66 -18.99 -52.98
C ALA A 23 -20.60 -19.40 -51.90
N PRO A 24 -20.99 -19.77 -50.66
CA PRO A 24 -20.11 -19.84 -49.49
C PRO A 24 -19.45 -21.22 -49.29
N TRP A 25 -18.23 -21.24 -48.75
CA TRP A 25 -17.61 -22.47 -48.25
C TRP A 25 -17.90 -22.63 -46.75
N THR A 26 -18.71 -23.64 -46.46
CA THR A 26 -18.93 -24.21 -45.14
C THR A 26 -17.75 -25.13 -44.78
N LEU A 27 -17.16 -24.94 -43.60
CA LEU A 27 -16.28 -25.93 -42.98
C LEU A 27 -16.77 -26.16 -41.55
N SER A 28 -17.65 -27.17 -41.45
CA SER A 28 -18.04 -27.82 -40.21
C SER A 28 -16.85 -28.60 -39.67
N ARG A 29 -16.42 -28.29 -38.44
CA ARG A 29 -15.55 -29.17 -37.65
C ARG A 29 -16.29 -29.60 -36.40
N THR A 30 -16.89 -30.78 -36.52
CA THR A 30 -17.48 -31.57 -35.44
C THR A 30 -16.33 -32.13 -34.60
N VAL A 31 -16.26 -31.77 -33.31
CA VAL A 31 -15.41 -32.45 -32.33
C VAL A 31 -16.31 -33.34 -31.50
N THR A 32 -16.13 -34.65 -31.68
CA THR A 32 -16.84 -35.73 -31.02
C THR A 32 -16.31 -35.90 -29.58
N LEU A 33 -17.13 -35.58 -28.59
CA LEU A 33 -16.92 -35.96 -27.18
C LEU A 33 -17.26 -37.45 -27.02
N LYS A 34 -16.23 -38.26 -26.74
CA LYS A 34 -16.38 -39.68 -26.44
C LYS A 34 -16.63 -39.84 -24.93
N ALA A 35 -17.88 -40.13 -24.58
CA ALA A 35 -18.28 -40.53 -23.24
C ALA A 35 -17.63 -41.89 -22.88
N ILE A 36 -16.99 -41.97 -21.71
CA ILE A 36 -16.57 -43.23 -21.10
C ILE A 36 -17.40 -43.41 -19.83
N HIS A 37 -18.33 -44.37 -19.90
CA HIS A 37 -19.01 -44.98 -18.78
C HIS A 37 -18.21 -46.19 -18.30
N THR A 38 -17.78 -46.21 -17.04
CA THR A 38 -17.51 -47.45 -16.29
C THR A 38 -17.90 -47.21 -14.83
N ARG A 39 -19.07 -47.71 -14.43
CA ARG A 39 -19.28 -48.82 -13.49
C ARG A 39 -18.75 -48.60 -12.06
N THR A 40 -19.68 -48.42 -11.13
CA THR A 40 -19.55 -48.77 -9.72
C THR A 40 -19.29 -50.28 -9.54
N PRO A 41 -18.63 -50.66 -8.44
CA PRO A 41 -19.38 -51.44 -7.45
C PRO A 41 -19.10 -51.02 -6.00
N SER A 42 -19.98 -51.54 -5.15
CA SER A 42 -20.21 -51.32 -3.73
C SER A 42 -19.20 -51.99 -2.78
N SER A 43 -19.20 -51.45 -1.54
CA SER A 43 -19.03 -52.11 -0.24
C SER A 43 -17.79 -52.98 0.02
N ASN A 44 -16.92 -52.56 0.95
CA ASN A 44 -16.85 -53.20 2.27
C ASN A 44 -15.97 -52.47 3.29
N SER A 45 -16.36 -52.71 4.53
CA SER A 45 -15.79 -52.38 5.84
C SER A 45 -14.28 -52.61 6.02
N GLY A 46 -13.69 -51.85 6.95
CA GLY A 46 -12.40 -52.20 7.54
C GLY A 46 -11.72 -51.04 8.26
N SER A 47 -11.98 -50.90 9.56
CA SER A 47 -11.12 -50.17 10.49
C SER A 47 -9.71 -50.77 10.51
N ILE A 48 -8.66 -49.96 10.59
CA ILE A 48 -7.45 -50.24 11.39
C ILE A 48 -6.75 -48.90 11.65
N GLY A 49 -6.39 -48.71 12.91
CA GLY A 49 -5.88 -47.48 13.45
C GLY A 49 -4.39 -47.21 13.23
N SER A 50 -3.98 -46.16 13.92
CA SER A 50 -2.67 -45.52 14.02
C SER A 50 -1.45 -46.42 13.88
N ILE A 51 -0.40 -45.89 13.23
CA ILE A 51 0.96 -45.89 13.79
C ILE A 51 1.62 -44.55 13.48
N SER A 52 2.20 -44.02 14.54
CA SER A 52 2.97 -42.80 14.66
C SER A 52 4.37 -42.91 14.04
N SER A 53 4.89 -41.75 13.64
CA SER A 53 6.27 -41.29 13.82
C SER A 53 7.27 -41.33 12.66
N ARG A 54 7.96 -40.17 12.56
CA ARG A 54 9.32 -39.93 12.06
C ARG A 54 9.55 -40.02 10.54
N ILE A 55 9.56 -38.85 9.91
CA ILE A 55 10.80 -38.18 9.45
C ILE A 55 10.54 -36.67 9.38
N GLN A 56 11.30 -35.94 10.18
CA GLN A 56 11.40 -34.48 10.21
C GLN A 56 12.59 -34.07 9.32
N ARG A 57 12.53 -32.84 8.78
CA ARG A 57 13.67 -31.96 8.37
C ARG A 57 14.28 -32.28 6.99
N LEU A 58 14.43 -31.36 6.02
CA LEU A 58 14.57 -29.89 6.01
C LEU A 58 14.12 -29.32 4.64
N SER A 59 13.26 -28.31 4.63
CA SER A 59 13.28 -27.24 3.61
C SER A 59 12.44 -26.08 4.13
N GLY A 60 13.09 -25.04 4.64
CA GLY A 60 12.45 -23.82 5.09
C GLY A 60 12.00 -22.97 3.89
N SER A 61 10.69 -22.89 3.68
CA SER A 61 10.06 -21.85 2.87
C SER A 61 9.23 -20.97 3.80
N HIS A 62 9.57 -19.68 3.90
CA HIS A 62 8.73 -18.67 4.52
C HIS A 62 7.44 -18.52 3.71
N ASN A 63 6.38 -19.20 4.13
CA ASN A 63 5.02 -18.98 3.64
C ASN A 63 4.30 -18.08 4.63
N PHE A 64 4.11 -16.82 4.26
CA PHE A 64 3.19 -15.91 4.94
C PHE A 64 1.76 -16.30 4.52
N VAL A 65 1.15 -17.24 5.24
CA VAL A 65 -0.26 -17.60 5.07
C VAL A 65 -1.08 -16.60 5.88
N ARG A 66 -1.70 -15.62 5.22
CA ARG A 66 -2.79 -14.84 5.83
C ARG A 66 -3.98 -15.79 6.03
N SER A 67 -4.29 -16.11 7.27
CA SER A 67 -5.54 -16.77 7.64
C SER A 67 -6.72 -15.84 7.31
N THR A 68 -7.67 -16.32 6.53
CA THR A 68 -8.98 -15.68 6.34
C THR A 68 -9.70 -15.60 7.68
N PRO A 69 -10.24 -14.45 8.11
CA PRO A 69 -11.06 -14.39 9.31
C PRO A 69 -12.41 -15.09 9.06
N PRO A 70 -13.04 -15.67 10.10
CA PRO A 70 -14.33 -16.32 9.96
C PRO A 70 -15.42 -15.28 9.63
N VAL A 71 -16.35 -15.66 8.75
CA VAL A 71 -17.53 -14.88 8.39
C VAL A 71 -18.42 -14.75 9.64
N LEU A 72 -18.41 -13.58 10.27
CA LEU A 72 -19.34 -13.21 11.34
C LEU A 72 -20.44 -12.32 10.76
N THR A 73 -21.68 -12.69 11.03
CA THR A 73 -22.90 -12.07 10.50
C THR A 73 -23.16 -10.69 11.12
N GLY A 74 -23.19 -9.67 10.27
CA GLY A 74 -24.09 -8.50 10.26
C GLY A 74 -24.15 -7.56 11.48
N ASP A 75 -24.49 -8.08 12.66
CA ASP A 75 -25.02 -7.28 13.77
C ASP A 75 -24.03 -7.14 14.95
N THR A 76 -22.90 -7.84 14.94
CA THR A 76 -21.89 -7.79 16.02
C THR A 76 -20.73 -6.82 15.76
N PHE A 77 -20.70 -6.13 14.62
CA PHE A 77 -19.57 -5.27 14.24
C PHE A 77 -19.77 -3.79 14.61
N THR A 78 -21.01 -3.29 14.55
CA THR A 78 -21.33 -1.88 14.85
C THR A 78 -21.42 -1.58 16.34
N GLN A 79 -21.88 -2.54 17.17
CA GLN A 79 -21.78 -2.43 18.63
C GLN A 79 -20.31 -2.40 19.10
N ASN A 80 -19.38 -2.96 18.33
CA ASN A 80 -17.96 -2.97 18.70
C ASN A 80 -17.22 -1.65 18.40
N TYR A 81 -17.75 -0.70 17.61
CA TYR A 81 -17.00 0.52 17.28
C TYR A 81 -16.94 1.51 18.46
N SER A 82 -18.08 1.84 19.08
CA SER A 82 -18.07 2.72 20.25
C SER A 82 -17.52 1.99 21.47
N GLN A 83 -17.79 0.68 21.60
CA GLN A 83 -17.39 -0.11 22.76
C GLN A 83 -15.89 -0.47 22.75
N ARG A 84 -15.28 -0.80 21.59
CA ARG A 84 -13.81 -1.00 21.49
C ARG A 84 -13.01 0.27 21.77
N CYS A 85 -13.52 1.44 21.39
CA CYS A 85 -12.90 2.72 21.73
C CYS A 85 -13.17 3.13 23.19
N GLN A 86 -14.30 2.72 23.77
CA GLN A 86 -14.69 3.02 25.16
C GLN A 86 -13.98 2.12 26.18
N ASP A 87 -13.72 0.86 25.85
CA ASP A 87 -13.03 -0.09 26.75
C ASP A 87 -11.58 0.34 27.07
N PHE A 88 -10.97 1.17 26.21
CA PHE A 88 -9.68 1.83 26.48
C PHE A 88 -9.79 3.08 27.37
N SER A 89 -10.99 3.63 27.55
CA SER A 89 -11.21 4.90 28.25
C SER A 89 -11.60 4.73 29.72
N THR A 90 -12.14 3.57 30.12
CA THR A 90 -12.73 3.36 31.45
C THR A 90 -12.01 2.29 32.26
N SER A 91 -10.80 2.60 32.71
CA SER A 91 -10.25 2.02 33.95
C SER A 91 -10.21 3.09 35.02
N SER A 92 -10.85 2.83 36.17
CA SER A 92 -10.82 3.73 37.32
C SER A 92 -9.38 3.88 37.80
N PHE A 93 -8.82 5.07 37.63
CA PHE A 93 -7.50 5.45 38.13
C PHE A 93 -7.52 5.40 39.66
N THR A 94 -6.83 4.42 40.24
CA THR A 94 -6.56 4.37 41.68
C THR A 94 -5.07 4.26 41.85
N LEU A 95 -4.45 5.26 42.47
CA LEU A 95 -3.01 5.32 42.63
C LEU A 95 -2.65 5.57 44.09
N ASN A 96 -1.79 4.68 44.61
CA ASN A 96 -1.52 4.55 46.04
C ASN A 96 -0.20 5.24 46.48
N LYS A 97 0.53 5.94 45.61
CA LYS A 97 1.71 6.75 46.01
C LYS A 97 2.29 7.59 44.87
N LYS A 98 2.94 8.71 45.24
CA LYS A 98 3.77 9.54 44.34
C LYS A 98 4.96 8.73 43.81
N PRO A 99 5.20 8.71 42.48
CA PRO A 99 6.37 8.07 41.90
C PRO A 99 7.64 8.86 42.28
N SER A 100 8.59 8.15 42.88
CA SER A 100 9.93 8.61 43.23
C SER A 100 10.91 8.60 42.04
N SER A 101 10.56 7.88 40.97
CA SER A 101 11.36 7.71 39.74
C SER A 101 10.47 7.58 38.50
N SER A 102 11.01 7.85 37.31
CA SER A 102 10.29 7.68 36.02
C SER A 102 9.79 6.24 35.81
N SER A 103 10.46 5.25 36.41
CA SER A 103 10.04 3.83 36.40
C SER A 103 8.73 3.54 37.14
N GLU A 104 8.28 4.43 38.03
CA GLU A 104 7.03 4.26 38.80
C GLU A 104 5.81 4.94 38.15
N ILE A 105 6.01 5.71 37.07
CA ILE A 105 4.93 6.39 36.34
C ILE A 105 4.09 5.35 35.58
N GLN A 106 2.82 5.21 35.94
CA GLN A 106 1.83 4.39 35.24
C GLN A 106 0.99 5.25 34.29
N PHE A 107 0.89 4.80 33.03
CA PHE A 107 -0.02 5.34 32.03
C PHE A 107 -1.44 4.89 32.31
N HIS A 108 -2.42 5.67 31.86
CA HIS A 108 -3.82 5.26 31.85
C HIS A 108 -4.03 4.11 30.85
N ASN A 109 -3.37 4.17 29.69
CA ASN A 109 -3.44 3.12 28.69
C ASN A 109 -2.58 1.89 29.08
N PRO A 110 -3.18 0.69 29.22
CA PRO A 110 -2.44 -0.52 29.62
C PRO A 110 -1.40 -0.97 28.58
N MET A 111 -1.60 -0.64 27.31
CA MET A 111 -0.65 -0.96 26.24
C MET A 111 0.63 -0.11 26.35
N LEU A 112 0.51 1.18 26.70
CA LEU A 112 1.67 2.02 26.98
C LEU A 112 2.46 1.53 28.18
N ASN A 113 1.78 1.02 29.22
CA ASN A 113 2.46 0.39 30.35
C ASN A 113 3.29 -0.83 29.94
N LYS A 114 2.80 -1.67 29.02
CA LYS A 114 3.60 -2.78 28.45
C LYS A 114 4.77 -2.28 27.59
N MET A 115 4.56 -1.20 26.84
CA MET A 115 5.56 -0.60 25.95
C MET A 115 6.59 0.30 26.66
N LYS A 116 6.34 0.67 27.92
CA LYS A 116 7.19 1.54 28.73
C LYS A 116 8.69 1.20 28.67
N PRO A 117 9.13 -0.09 28.78
CA PRO A 117 10.56 -0.42 28.68
C PRO A 117 11.18 -0.05 27.33
N LYS A 118 10.41 -0.17 26.24
CA LYS A 118 10.83 0.21 24.89
C LYS A 118 10.92 1.72 24.75
N LEU A 119 9.94 2.46 25.27
CA LEU A 119 9.94 3.93 25.30
C LEU A 119 11.10 4.49 26.13
N ASP A 120 11.37 3.89 27.30
CA ASP A 120 12.52 4.24 28.13
C ASP A 120 13.85 3.98 27.41
N SER A 121 13.94 2.88 26.67
CA SER A 121 15.13 2.57 25.84
C SER A 121 15.31 3.60 24.72
N MET A 122 14.23 4.00 24.04
CA MET A 122 14.27 5.04 23.01
C MET A 122 14.69 6.40 23.57
N LYS A 123 14.16 6.77 24.75
CA LYS A 123 14.57 7.98 25.47
C LYS A 123 16.04 7.95 25.88
N GLN A 124 16.55 6.82 26.38
CA GLN A 124 17.97 6.66 26.70
C GLN A 124 18.87 6.83 25.48
N ILE A 125 18.47 6.28 24.33
CA ILE A 125 19.20 6.44 23.06
C ILE A 125 19.17 7.91 22.63
N HIS A 126 18.00 8.55 22.66
CA HIS A 126 17.84 9.97 22.33
C HIS A 126 18.74 10.86 23.21
N ASP A 127 18.71 10.69 24.52
CA ASP A 127 19.51 11.45 25.48
C ASP A 127 21.02 11.20 25.29
N LYS A 128 21.40 9.98 24.90
CA LYS A 128 22.79 9.64 24.58
C LYS A 128 23.25 10.38 23.32
N ILE A 129 22.45 10.36 22.25
CA ILE A 129 22.77 11.06 21.00
C ILE A 129 22.86 12.57 21.24
N LEU A 130 21.94 13.14 22.02
CA LEU A 130 21.97 14.56 22.41
C LEU A 130 23.27 14.93 23.15
N LYS A 131 23.72 14.07 24.08
CA LYS A 131 24.98 14.30 24.83
C LYS A 131 26.21 14.20 23.92
N GLU A 132 26.22 13.25 22.99
CA GLU A 132 27.31 13.09 22.01
C GLU A 132 27.39 14.30 21.05
N ILE A 133 26.25 14.78 20.54
CA ILE A 133 26.19 15.96 19.66
C ILE A 133 26.63 17.23 20.39
N ASN A 134 26.21 17.40 21.65
CA ASN A 134 26.55 18.58 22.46
C ASN A 134 27.98 18.52 23.04
N GLY A 135 28.76 17.48 22.76
CA GLY A 135 30.12 17.32 23.27
C GLY A 135 30.21 17.12 24.78
N GLN A 136 29.15 16.63 25.41
CA GLN A 136 29.09 16.35 26.84
C GLN A 136 29.35 14.88 27.18
N SER A 137 29.65 14.06 26.18
CA SER A 137 30.09 12.67 26.35
C SER A 137 31.57 12.61 26.73
N ALA A 138 31.90 11.83 27.77
CA ALA A 138 33.27 11.64 28.23
C ALA A 138 34.20 10.92 27.23
N ASP A 139 33.64 10.31 26.18
CA ASP A 139 34.34 9.36 25.32
C ASP A 139 34.67 9.88 23.91
N ILE A 140 34.14 11.03 23.46
CA ILE A 140 34.32 11.53 22.08
C ILE A 140 34.31 13.08 22.04
N ASP A 141 35.39 13.68 21.52
CA ASP A 141 35.42 15.11 21.18
C ASP A 141 34.61 15.37 19.88
N PRO A 142 33.73 16.39 19.81
CA PRO A 142 32.93 16.68 18.62
C PRO A 142 33.73 16.90 17.32
N GLN A 143 35.01 17.25 17.44
CA GLN A 143 35.93 17.45 16.32
C GLN A 143 36.41 16.13 15.67
N ASP A 144 36.25 14.99 16.34
CA ASP A 144 36.63 13.66 15.83
C ASP A 144 35.45 12.92 15.14
N LEU A 145 34.24 13.50 15.13
CA LEU A 145 33.10 12.92 14.45
C LEU A 145 33.20 13.16 12.94
N SER A 146 33.27 12.06 12.17
CA SER A 146 33.17 12.17 10.71
C SER A 146 31.85 12.84 10.30
N PRO A 147 31.83 13.70 9.26
CA PRO A 147 30.60 14.35 8.79
C PRO A 147 29.45 13.39 8.48
N ALA A 148 29.77 12.16 8.03
CA ALA A 148 28.79 11.11 7.77
C ALA A 148 28.11 10.59 9.06
N LYS A 149 28.90 10.34 10.11
CA LYS A 149 28.39 9.86 11.41
C LYS A 149 27.54 10.93 12.11
N PHE A 150 27.92 12.20 11.99
CA PHE A 150 27.14 13.32 12.50
C PHE A 150 25.78 13.44 11.78
N ALA A 151 25.76 13.31 10.46
CA ALA A 151 24.52 13.31 9.68
C ALA A 151 23.60 12.14 10.05
N GLU A 152 24.16 10.94 10.26
CA GLU A 152 23.40 9.76 10.70
C GLU A 152 22.81 9.97 12.10
N MET A 153 23.59 10.46 13.07
CA MET A 153 23.12 10.75 14.43
C MET A 153 22.05 11.84 14.47
N THR A 154 22.19 12.89 13.67
CA THR A 154 21.20 13.96 13.57
C THR A 154 19.88 13.44 13.01
N LYS A 155 19.94 12.54 12.03
CA LYS A 155 18.76 11.87 11.48
C LYS A 155 18.07 10.99 12.54
N GLN A 156 18.85 10.14 13.22
CA GLN A 156 18.31 9.28 14.28
C GLN A 156 17.70 10.10 15.43
N LEU A 157 18.31 11.23 15.80
CA LEU A 157 17.75 12.14 16.79
C LEU A 157 16.41 12.71 16.33
N HIS A 158 16.32 13.16 15.08
CA HIS A 158 15.08 13.68 14.53
C HIS A 158 13.96 12.64 14.52
N ASP A 159 14.27 11.40 14.10
CA ASP A 159 13.31 10.30 14.04
C ASP A 159 12.79 9.93 15.44
N LEU A 160 13.64 10.02 16.47
CA LEU A 160 13.28 9.71 17.86
C LEU A 160 12.56 10.86 18.58
N SER A 161 12.90 12.11 18.29
CA SER A 161 12.40 13.32 18.96
C SER A 161 10.88 13.33 19.05
N LEU A 162 10.19 13.03 17.95
CA LEU A 162 8.71 13.06 17.89
C LEU A 162 8.07 12.15 18.95
N ILE A 163 8.65 10.98 19.21
CA ILE A 163 8.12 10.00 20.16
C ILE A 163 8.61 10.32 21.56
N THR A 164 9.90 10.67 21.73
CA THR A 164 10.48 10.94 23.04
C THR A 164 9.96 12.22 23.66
N ASP A 165 9.73 13.28 22.88
CA ASP A 165 9.21 14.55 23.37
C ASP A 165 7.79 14.35 23.94
N LYS A 166 6.91 13.72 23.16
CA LYS A 166 5.55 13.35 23.60
C LYS A 166 5.57 12.47 24.85
N TYR A 167 6.47 11.48 24.89
CA TYR A 167 6.63 10.61 26.06
C TYR A 167 7.04 11.40 27.30
N THR A 168 8.02 12.31 27.19
CA THR A 168 8.47 13.14 28.32
C THR A 168 7.43 14.14 28.80
N GLU A 169 6.63 14.69 27.87
CA GLU A 169 5.53 15.59 28.20
C GLU A 169 4.45 14.87 28.99
N ILE A 170 4.07 13.65 28.58
CA ILE A 170 3.12 12.82 29.32
C ILE A 170 3.68 12.47 30.71
N GLU A 171 4.96 12.09 30.82
CA GLU A 171 5.61 11.84 32.12
C GLU A 171 5.61 13.09 33.01
N SER A 172 5.70 14.29 32.44
CA SER A 172 5.58 15.54 33.20
C SER A 172 4.16 15.76 33.69
N GLN A 173 3.17 15.67 32.81
CA GLN A 173 1.78 15.87 33.20
C GLN A 173 1.27 14.84 34.20
N ILE A 174 1.72 13.59 34.10
CA ILE A 174 1.40 12.58 35.12
C ILE A 174 2.00 12.98 36.48
N ARG A 175 3.24 13.50 36.53
CA ARG A 175 3.84 14.01 37.77
C ARG A 175 3.07 15.21 38.33
N ASP A 176 2.62 16.11 37.48
CA ASP A 176 1.81 17.26 37.88
C ASP A 176 0.46 16.80 38.43
N LEU A 177 -0.19 15.81 37.79
CA LEU A 177 -1.43 15.19 38.27
C LEU A 177 -1.25 14.55 39.66
N TYR A 178 -0.13 13.86 39.91
CA TYR A 178 0.17 13.37 41.26
C TYR A 178 0.33 14.51 42.28
N SER A 179 0.93 15.63 41.88
CA SER A 179 1.08 16.78 42.78
C SER A 179 -0.27 17.42 43.13
N LEU A 180 -1.18 17.54 42.17
CA LEU A 180 -2.54 18.04 42.38
C LEU A 180 -3.36 17.09 43.27
N GLN A 181 -3.22 15.78 43.08
CA GLN A 181 -3.87 14.79 43.95
C GLN A 181 -3.37 14.87 45.39
N GLN A 182 -2.07 15.09 45.61
CA GLN A 182 -1.53 15.31 46.96
C GLN A 182 -2.07 16.59 47.61
N MET A 183 -2.26 17.66 46.84
CA MET A 183 -2.91 18.87 47.36
C MET A 183 -4.32 18.58 47.87
N LEU A 184 -5.05 17.65 47.23
CA LEU A 184 -6.40 17.26 47.65
C LEU A 184 -6.40 16.43 48.96
N GLU A 185 -5.32 15.69 49.23
CA GLU A 185 -5.13 14.94 50.48
C GLU A 185 -4.75 15.85 51.66
N ASP A 186 -4.27 17.07 51.40
CA ASP A 186 -3.96 18.04 52.44
C ASP A 186 -5.26 18.53 53.12
N PRO A 187 -5.38 18.39 54.45
CA PRO A 187 -6.56 18.86 55.19
C PRO A 187 -6.87 20.34 54.96
N SER A 188 -5.86 21.19 54.77
CA SER A 188 -6.04 22.64 54.54
C SER A 188 -6.76 22.95 53.23
N THR A 189 -6.59 22.12 52.21
CA THR A 189 -7.29 22.24 50.92
C THR A 189 -8.77 21.86 51.04
N ASN A 190 -9.11 20.95 51.96
CA ASN A 190 -10.50 20.53 52.18
C ASN A 190 -11.31 21.54 53.01
N GLU A 191 -10.64 22.47 53.69
CA GLU A 191 -11.27 23.54 54.48
C GLU A 191 -11.70 24.73 53.60
N ASP A 192 -11.03 24.96 52.47
CA ASP A 192 -11.39 25.99 51.49
C ASP A 192 -12.14 25.37 50.30
N LYS A 193 -13.45 25.63 50.25
CA LYS A 193 -14.33 25.09 49.22
C LYS A 193 -13.95 25.56 47.81
N ASP A 194 -13.50 26.80 47.65
CA ASP A 194 -13.15 27.34 46.34
C ASP A 194 -11.85 26.71 45.83
N LEU A 195 -10.86 26.55 46.71
CA LEU A 195 -9.59 25.86 46.40
C LEU A 195 -9.81 24.37 46.05
N LEU A 196 -10.71 23.69 46.77
CA LEU A 196 -11.08 22.30 46.49
C LEU A 196 -11.73 22.15 45.12
N GLU A 197 -12.67 23.04 44.75
CA GLU A 197 -13.35 23.00 43.46
C GLU A 197 -12.37 23.23 42.30
N MET A 198 -11.48 24.24 42.43
CA MET A 198 -10.43 24.52 41.45
C MET A 198 -9.50 23.33 41.26
N THR A 199 -9.00 22.73 42.34
CA THR A 199 -8.08 21.58 42.27
C THR A 199 -8.74 20.37 41.60
N GLN A 200 -10.02 20.11 41.89
CA GLN A 200 -10.77 19.03 41.24
C GLN A 200 -10.98 19.27 39.74
N GLU A 201 -11.21 20.51 39.32
CA GLU A 201 -11.34 20.88 37.91
C GLU A 201 -10.02 20.76 37.16
N GLU A 202 -8.91 21.18 37.77
CA GLU A 202 -7.56 21.00 37.23
C GLU A 202 -7.22 19.51 37.05
N ILE A 203 -7.48 18.67 38.05
CA ILE A 203 -7.27 17.21 37.93
C ILE A 203 -8.08 16.65 36.75
N LYS A 204 -9.36 17.02 36.61
CA LYS A 204 -10.19 16.57 35.49
C LYS A 204 -9.63 16.99 34.13
N THR A 205 -9.16 18.24 34.04
CA THR A 205 -8.62 18.81 32.80
C THR A 205 -7.30 18.14 32.42
N THR A 206 -6.37 18.01 33.37
CA THR A 206 -5.08 17.34 33.19
C THR A 206 -5.27 15.86 32.86
N THR A 207 -6.21 15.17 33.51
CA THR A 207 -6.50 13.76 33.19
C THR A 207 -6.97 13.60 31.74
N LYS A 208 -7.87 14.48 31.27
CA LYS A 208 -8.33 14.45 29.87
C LYS A 208 -7.19 14.73 28.89
N ALA A 209 -6.31 15.68 29.22
CA ALA A 209 -5.13 15.99 28.41
C ALA A 209 -4.19 14.78 28.31
N ILE A 210 -3.88 14.12 29.44
CA ILE A 210 -3.07 12.90 29.47
C ILE A 210 -3.67 11.81 28.58
N ILE A 211 -4.97 11.55 28.69
CA ILE A 211 -5.64 10.52 27.87
C ILE A 211 -5.51 10.82 26.39
N GLU A 212 -5.61 12.09 25.98
CA GLU A 212 -5.49 12.45 24.57
C GLU A 212 -4.03 12.36 24.08
N MET A 213 -3.07 12.84 24.87
CA MET A 213 -1.64 12.71 24.56
C MET A 213 -1.20 11.24 24.49
N GLU A 214 -1.71 10.38 25.37
CA GLU A 214 -1.43 8.94 25.33
C GLU A 214 -1.92 8.30 24.03
N LYS A 215 -3.10 8.69 23.52
CA LYS A 215 -3.59 8.22 22.21
C LYS A 215 -2.67 8.70 21.09
N GLU A 216 -2.28 9.96 21.12
CA GLU A 216 -1.39 10.52 20.11
C GLU A 216 -0.01 9.84 20.11
N LEU A 217 0.53 9.52 21.29
CA LEU A 217 1.78 8.76 21.43
C LEU A 217 1.61 7.36 20.85
N LEU A 218 0.50 6.67 21.13
CA LEU A 218 0.23 5.36 20.56
C LEU A 218 0.23 5.41 19.03
N LEU A 219 -0.43 6.43 18.46
CA LEU A 219 -0.52 6.61 17.01
C LEU A 219 0.83 6.94 16.37
N SER A 220 1.70 7.69 17.05
CA SER A 220 3.06 7.99 16.54
C SER A 220 4.00 6.78 16.61
N MET A 221 3.69 5.78 17.44
CA MET A 221 4.44 4.53 17.52
C MET A 221 4.07 3.53 16.42
N VAL A 222 2.98 3.75 15.68
CA VAL A 222 2.60 2.90 14.55
C VAL A 222 3.65 3.08 13.45
N PRO A 223 4.34 2.00 13.01
CA PRO A 223 5.35 2.09 11.97
C PRO A 223 4.71 2.60 10.68
N THR A 224 5.29 3.66 10.12
CA THR A 224 4.90 4.17 8.80
C THR A 224 5.55 3.33 7.72
N ASP A 225 4.80 3.00 6.67
CA ASP A 225 5.38 2.35 5.50
C ASP A 225 6.13 3.42 4.69
N THR A 226 7.39 3.14 4.34
CA THR A 226 8.18 3.96 3.40
C THR A 226 7.47 4.20 2.07
N ALA A 227 6.58 3.28 1.66
CA ALA A 227 5.80 3.43 0.45
C ALA A 227 4.69 4.49 0.56
N ASP A 228 4.22 4.83 1.77
CA ASP A 228 3.11 5.78 1.96
C ASP A 228 3.47 7.17 1.42
N GLU A 229 4.72 7.59 1.57
CA GLU A 229 5.23 8.88 1.06
C GLU A 229 5.35 8.94 -0.48
N ALA A 230 5.29 7.80 -1.16
CA ALA A 230 5.52 7.72 -2.59
C ALA A 230 4.38 8.35 -3.41
N ASN A 231 4.71 8.75 -4.64
CA ASN A 231 3.74 9.03 -5.68
C ASN A 231 2.92 7.77 -6.02
N ALA A 232 1.75 7.95 -6.63
CA ALA A 232 0.88 6.83 -6.97
C ALA A 232 0.57 6.75 -8.47
N LEU A 233 0.39 5.52 -8.95
CA LEU A 233 -0.19 5.19 -10.23
C LEU A 233 -1.61 4.66 -10.00
N LEU A 234 -2.60 5.36 -10.53
CA LEU A 234 -4.02 5.01 -10.48
C LEU A 234 -4.41 4.32 -11.80
N GLU A 235 -4.81 3.06 -11.75
CA GLU A 235 -5.42 2.34 -12.88
C GLU A 235 -6.92 2.12 -12.59
N ILE A 236 -7.79 2.59 -13.48
CA ILE A 236 -9.23 2.34 -13.44
C ILE A 236 -9.61 1.52 -14.66
N ARG A 237 -10.44 0.49 -14.46
CA ARG A 237 -10.96 -0.36 -15.55
C ARG A 237 -12.44 -0.66 -15.37
N ALA A 238 -13.17 -0.61 -16.47
CA ALA A 238 -14.57 -1.02 -16.50
C ALA A 238 -14.70 -2.53 -16.24
N GLY A 239 -15.58 -2.91 -15.31
CA GLY A 239 -15.89 -4.29 -14.98
C GLY A 239 -17.23 -4.74 -15.57
N THR A 240 -18.04 -5.43 -14.77
CA THR A 240 -19.38 -5.87 -15.19
C THR A 240 -20.31 -4.67 -15.37
N GLY A 241 -20.98 -4.56 -16.52
CA GLY A 241 -21.98 -3.50 -16.78
C GLY A 241 -21.90 -2.87 -18.18
N GLY A 242 -20.95 -3.26 -19.03
CA GLY A 242 -20.80 -2.73 -20.39
C GLY A 242 -20.55 -1.21 -20.38
N ASP A 243 -21.20 -0.50 -21.28
CA ASP A 243 -21.07 0.96 -21.44
C ASP A 243 -21.33 1.72 -20.12
N GLU A 244 -22.27 1.25 -19.29
CA GLU A 244 -22.58 1.86 -18.00
C GLU A 244 -21.41 1.73 -17.00
N ALA A 245 -20.69 0.60 -17.02
CA ALA A 245 -19.49 0.47 -16.21
C ALA A 245 -18.40 1.45 -16.65
N GLY A 246 -18.30 1.73 -17.96
CA GLY A 246 -17.36 2.72 -18.46
C GLY A 246 -17.77 4.17 -18.19
N LEU A 247 -19.06 4.49 -18.18
CA LEU A 247 -19.56 5.79 -17.71
C LEU A 247 -19.26 5.97 -16.21
N PHE A 248 -19.49 4.94 -15.41
CA PHE A 248 -19.14 4.98 -13.99
C PHE A 248 -17.63 5.10 -13.74
N ALA A 249 -16.80 4.46 -14.58
CA ALA A 249 -15.35 4.63 -14.53
C ALA A 249 -14.95 6.10 -14.78
N ALA A 250 -15.63 6.80 -15.69
CA ALA A 250 -15.43 8.23 -15.92
C ALA A 250 -15.82 9.10 -14.72
N ASP A 251 -16.94 8.79 -14.07
CA ASP A 251 -17.38 9.50 -12.86
C ASP A 251 -16.35 9.37 -11.72
N ILE A 252 -15.85 8.16 -11.50
CA ILE A 252 -14.85 7.89 -10.45
C ILE A 252 -13.49 8.47 -10.81
N LEU A 253 -13.09 8.48 -12.08
CA LEU A 253 -11.88 9.17 -12.52
C LEU A 253 -11.96 10.68 -12.22
N ARG A 254 -13.09 11.32 -12.54
CA ARG A 254 -13.35 12.73 -12.25
C ARG A 254 -13.34 13.03 -10.74
N MET A 255 -13.89 12.12 -9.94
CA MET A 255 -13.86 12.22 -8.48
C MET A 255 -12.41 12.27 -7.96
N TYR A 256 -11.54 11.38 -8.44
CA TYR A 256 -10.12 11.38 -8.03
C TYR A 256 -9.35 12.58 -8.58
N GLU A 257 -9.66 13.05 -9.78
CA GLU A 257 -9.06 14.27 -10.35
C GLU A 257 -9.34 15.48 -9.45
N ARG A 258 -10.60 15.70 -9.07
CA ARG A 258 -10.99 16.78 -8.14
C ARG A 258 -10.39 16.62 -6.76
N PHE A 259 -10.33 15.37 -6.26
CA PHE A 259 -9.68 15.10 -4.98
C PHE A 259 -8.19 15.44 -5.05
N ALA A 260 -7.48 15.07 -6.12
CA ALA A 260 -6.08 15.42 -6.33
C ALA A 260 -5.86 16.94 -6.42
N GLU A 261 -6.74 17.67 -7.10
CA GLU A 261 -6.73 19.15 -7.12
C GLU A 261 -6.85 19.75 -5.72
N SER A 262 -7.77 19.23 -4.89
CA SER A 262 -7.95 19.71 -3.51
C SER A 262 -6.70 19.50 -2.64
N GLN A 263 -5.95 18.42 -2.90
CA GLN A 263 -4.69 18.09 -2.23
C GLN A 263 -3.47 18.77 -2.87
N ARG A 264 -3.67 19.57 -3.92
CA ARG A 264 -2.59 20.20 -4.72
C ARG A 264 -1.62 19.18 -5.32
N TRP A 265 -2.10 17.99 -5.63
CA TRP A 265 -1.32 16.97 -6.32
C TRP A 265 -1.32 17.23 -7.83
N LYS A 266 -0.21 16.86 -8.48
CA LYS A 266 -0.08 16.92 -9.93
C LYS A 266 -0.75 15.71 -10.54
N TRP A 267 -1.67 15.94 -11.47
CA TRP A 267 -2.40 14.91 -12.22
C TRP A 267 -1.84 14.78 -13.64
N GLU A 268 -1.31 13.61 -13.99
CA GLU A 268 -0.75 13.32 -15.31
C GLU A 268 -1.41 12.08 -15.92
N GLU A 269 -2.18 12.29 -16.99
CA GLU A 269 -2.79 11.19 -17.75
C GLU A 269 -1.73 10.49 -18.60
N ILE A 270 -1.48 9.19 -18.35
CA ILE A 270 -0.54 8.37 -19.11
C ILE A 270 -1.25 7.70 -20.29
N SER A 271 -2.41 7.11 -20.03
CA SER A 271 -3.21 6.46 -21.06
C SER A 271 -4.68 6.44 -20.67
N LYS A 272 -5.55 6.68 -21.63
CA LYS A 272 -7.00 6.63 -21.44
C LYS A 272 -7.66 6.08 -22.69
N THR A 273 -8.38 4.98 -22.53
CA THR A 273 -9.09 4.32 -23.61
C THR A 273 -10.57 4.62 -23.49
N HIS A 274 -11.09 5.36 -24.46
CA HIS A 274 -12.50 5.66 -24.57
C HIS A 274 -13.26 4.58 -25.33
N ASP A 275 -14.52 4.40 -24.94
CA ASP A 275 -15.53 3.68 -25.72
C ASP A 275 -16.64 4.67 -26.13
N GLY A 276 -17.73 4.16 -26.71
CA GLY A 276 -18.88 4.98 -27.09
C GLY A 276 -19.46 5.81 -25.93
N LEU A 277 -20.16 6.91 -26.27
CA LEU A 277 -20.92 7.76 -25.34
C LEU A 277 -20.10 8.37 -24.17
N GLY A 278 -18.78 8.47 -24.30
CA GLY A 278 -17.91 9.03 -23.25
C GLY A 278 -17.55 8.01 -22.16
N ALA A 279 -17.89 6.74 -22.33
CA ALA A 279 -17.47 5.66 -21.45
C ALA A 279 -15.95 5.46 -21.50
N ILE A 280 -15.35 5.13 -20.35
CA ILE A 280 -13.93 4.80 -20.24
C ILE A 280 -13.78 3.30 -20.03
N LYS A 281 -13.06 2.64 -20.92
CA LYS A 281 -12.75 1.21 -20.78
C LYS A 281 -11.64 0.98 -19.77
N ASP A 282 -10.56 1.75 -19.91
CA ASP A 282 -9.45 1.79 -18.98
C ASP A 282 -8.78 3.17 -18.98
N ALA A 283 -8.20 3.56 -17.85
CA ALA A 283 -7.41 4.77 -17.68
C ALA A 283 -6.26 4.50 -16.71
N THR A 284 -5.10 5.10 -16.98
CA THR A 284 -3.91 5.06 -16.13
C THR A 284 -3.40 6.48 -15.95
N ILE A 285 -3.27 6.89 -14.69
CA ILE A 285 -2.91 8.25 -14.27
C ILE A 285 -1.73 8.17 -13.30
N ALA A 286 -0.71 9.00 -13.51
CA ALA A 286 0.32 9.26 -12.51
C ALA A 286 -0.08 10.47 -11.66
N ILE A 287 -0.03 10.29 -10.34
CA ILE A 287 -0.36 11.32 -9.37
C ILE A 287 0.90 11.59 -8.53
N THR A 288 1.41 12.82 -8.64
CA THR A 288 2.65 13.23 -7.96
C THR A 288 2.35 14.27 -6.89
N GLY A 289 2.91 14.08 -5.70
CA GLY A 289 2.65 14.97 -4.58
C GLY A 289 3.15 14.40 -3.26
N HIS A 290 2.81 15.06 -2.16
CA HIS A 290 3.15 14.58 -0.82
C HIS A 290 2.16 13.51 -0.35
N ASN A 291 2.67 12.34 0.07
CA ASN A 291 1.90 11.26 0.70
C ASN A 291 0.72 10.75 -0.14
N VAL A 292 0.90 10.69 -1.48
CA VAL A 292 -0.17 10.33 -2.41
C VAL A 292 -0.59 8.89 -2.22
N PHE A 293 0.37 7.96 -2.23
CA PHE A 293 0.09 6.54 -2.10
C PHE A 293 -0.54 6.21 -0.73
N GLY A 294 -0.01 6.76 0.36
CA GLY A 294 -0.53 6.54 1.71
C GLY A 294 -1.98 6.95 1.90
N GLN A 295 -2.43 8.02 1.21
CA GLN A 295 -3.83 8.43 1.23
C GLN A 295 -4.71 7.58 0.32
N LEU A 296 -4.23 7.26 -0.88
CA LEU A 296 -5.05 6.61 -1.89
C LEU A 296 -5.05 5.08 -1.77
N LYS A 297 -4.12 4.42 -1.08
CA LYS A 297 -4.01 2.95 -1.01
C LYS A 297 -5.33 2.24 -0.65
N PHE A 298 -6.17 2.89 0.15
CA PHE A 298 -7.49 2.41 0.58
C PHE A 298 -8.56 2.40 -0.52
N GLU A 299 -8.30 3.03 -1.66
CA GLU A 299 -9.21 3.07 -2.82
C GLU A 299 -9.03 1.84 -3.72
N SER A 300 -8.03 0.99 -3.46
CA SER A 300 -7.80 -0.22 -4.25
C SER A 300 -8.91 -1.25 -4.05
N GLY A 301 -9.56 -1.69 -5.13
CA GLY A 301 -10.58 -2.73 -5.09
C GLY A 301 -11.70 -2.55 -6.11
N VAL A 302 -12.81 -3.27 -5.90
CA VAL A 302 -14.00 -3.19 -6.76
C VAL A 302 -14.99 -2.16 -6.24
N HIS A 303 -15.33 -1.19 -7.06
CA HIS A 303 -16.36 -0.18 -6.78
C HIS A 303 -17.64 -0.56 -7.52
N ARG A 304 -18.77 -0.58 -6.82
CA ARG A 304 -20.07 -0.95 -7.37
C ARG A 304 -21.00 0.24 -7.46
N VAL A 305 -21.71 0.42 -8.57
CA VAL A 305 -22.76 1.43 -8.72
C VAL A 305 -24.12 0.78 -8.90
N GLN A 306 -25.14 1.40 -8.31
CA GLN A 306 -26.55 1.08 -8.51
C GLN A 306 -27.28 2.36 -8.92
N ARG A 307 -27.65 2.46 -10.20
CA ARG A 307 -28.40 3.60 -10.75
C ARG A 307 -29.18 3.20 -11.99
N VAL A 308 -30.05 4.09 -12.45
CA VAL A 308 -30.64 4.00 -13.79
C VAL A 308 -29.57 4.48 -14.79
N PRO A 309 -29.05 3.61 -15.68
CA PRO A 309 -28.05 4.01 -16.67
C PRO A 309 -28.54 5.10 -17.60
N ALA A 310 -27.62 5.92 -18.10
CA ALA A 310 -27.96 6.87 -19.17
C ALA A 310 -28.39 6.17 -20.48
N THR A 311 -27.99 4.91 -20.66
CA THR A 311 -28.29 4.08 -21.83
C THR A 311 -29.61 3.29 -21.69
N GLU A 312 -30.31 3.38 -20.56
CA GLU A 312 -31.53 2.61 -20.28
C GLU A 312 -32.80 3.45 -20.53
N THR A 313 -33.77 2.88 -21.26
CA THR A 313 -35.01 3.58 -21.63
C THR A 313 -36.16 3.29 -20.66
N GLN A 314 -36.15 2.15 -19.97
CA GLN A 314 -37.27 1.71 -19.12
C GLN A 314 -37.16 2.16 -17.64
N GLY A 315 -36.14 2.95 -17.29
CA GLY A 315 -35.95 3.43 -15.91
C GLY A 315 -35.55 2.33 -14.92
N ARG A 316 -35.03 1.18 -15.40
CA ARG A 316 -34.61 0.07 -14.55
C ARG A 316 -33.27 0.38 -13.89
N ILE A 317 -33.14 0.03 -12.61
CA ILE A 317 -31.88 0.17 -11.89
C ILE A 317 -30.96 -0.98 -12.28
N HIS A 318 -29.79 -0.65 -12.83
CA HIS A 318 -28.74 -1.62 -13.12
C HIS A 318 -27.66 -1.59 -12.05
N THR A 319 -26.97 -2.72 -11.90
CA THR A 319 -25.80 -2.82 -11.02
C THR A 319 -24.56 -3.09 -11.86
N SER A 320 -23.66 -2.11 -11.85
CA SER A 320 -22.39 -2.14 -12.58
C SER A 320 -21.22 -2.05 -11.62
N THR A 321 -20.03 -2.40 -12.09
CA THR A 321 -18.81 -2.44 -11.28
C THR A 321 -17.63 -1.93 -12.08
N ILE A 322 -16.68 -1.30 -11.40
CA ILE A 322 -15.35 -0.96 -11.90
C ILE A 322 -14.29 -1.47 -10.94
N THR A 323 -13.06 -1.54 -11.42
CA THR A 323 -11.91 -1.90 -10.60
C THR A 323 -10.94 -0.74 -10.55
N VAL A 324 -10.47 -0.42 -9.36
CA VAL A 324 -9.46 0.61 -9.10
C VAL A 324 -8.23 -0.07 -8.52
N ALA A 325 -7.06 0.18 -9.09
CA ALA A 325 -5.79 -0.31 -8.58
C ALA A 325 -4.85 0.85 -8.34
N ILE A 326 -4.19 0.86 -7.19
CA ILE A 326 -3.31 1.95 -6.77
C ILE A 326 -1.98 1.35 -6.37
N MET A 327 -0.94 1.80 -7.06
CA MET A 327 0.41 1.27 -6.93
C MET A 327 1.37 2.41 -6.65
N PRO A 328 2.39 2.20 -5.80
CA PRO A 328 3.43 3.21 -5.61
C PRO A 328 4.24 3.33 -6.90
N GLN A 329 4.55 4.56 -7.31
CA GLN A 329 5.39 4.80 -8.47
C GLN A 329 6.84 4.44 -8.13
N ALA A 330 7.36 3.39 -8.78
CA ALA A 330 8.74 2.95 -8.55
C ALA A 330 9.75 3.87 -9.26
N THR A 331 10.86 4.15 -8.60
CA THR A 331 12.07 4.69 -9.22
C THR A 331 12.72 3.67 -10.16
N GLU A 332 13.37 4.14 -11.22
CA GLU A 332 14.04 3.27 -12.19
C GLU A 332 15.11 2.41 -11.52
N VAL A 333 15.13 1.13 -11.89
CA VAL A 333 16.07 0.14 -11.35
C VAL A 333 17.43 0.37 -12.00
N GLN A 334 18.38 0.91 -11.24
CA GLN A 334 19.77 0.97 -11.67
C GLN A 334 20.51 -0.29 -11.23
N VAL A 335 20.80 -1.18 -12.20
CA VAL A 335 21.63 -2.36 -11.94
C VAL A 335 23.09 -1.95 -11.87
N GLN A 336 23.61 -1.84 -10.65
CA GLN A 336 25.04 -1.72 -10.40
C GLN A 336 25.66 -3.11 -10.34
N ILE A 337 26.71 -3.34 -11.13
CA ILE A 337 27.47 -4.61 -11.13
C ILE A 337 28.77 -4.35 -10.39
N ALA A 338 28.99 -5.03 -9.27
CA ALA A 338 30.29 -5.04 -8.61
C ALA A 338 31.23 -5.98 -9.36
N ASP A 339 32.48 -5.55 -9.58
CA ASP A 339 33.49 -6.38 -10.26
C ASP A 339 33.80 -7.67 -9.48
N ALA A 340 33.61 -7.67 -8.16
CA ALA A 340 33.78 -8.84 -7.30
C ALA A 340 32.77 -9.97 -7.59
N ASP A 341 31.60 -9.64 -8.12
CA ASP A 341 30.52 -10.59 -8.37
C ASP A 341 30.60 -11.26 -9.75
N VAL A 342 31.59 -10.86 -10.57
CA VAL A 342 31.75 -11.34 -11.95
C VAL A 342 33.04 -12.14 -12.10
N ARG A 343 32.91 -13.43 -12.37
CA ARG A 343 34.04 -14.27 -12.79
C ARG A 343 34.32 -14.05 -14.27
N VAL A 344 35.57 -13.70 -14.59
CA VAL A 344 36.05 -13.49 -15.97
C VAL A 344 36.91 -14.67 -16.41
N ASP A 345 36.41 -15.46 -17.35
CA ASP A 345 37.15 -16.56 -17.95
C ASP A 345 37.62 -16.12 -19.36
N VAL A 346 38.92 -16.23 -19.63
CA VAL A 346 39.54 -15.91 -20.93
C VAL A 346 39.95 -17.21 -21.62
N PHE A 347 39.60 -17.38 -22.90
CA PHE A 347 39.88 -18.59 -23.65
C PHE A 347 40.09 -18.31 -25.15
N ARG A 348 40.51 -19.33 -25.91
CA ARG A 348 40.73 -19.24 -27.36
C ARG A 348 39.40 -19.13 -28.11
N ALA A 349 39.34 -18.22 -29.07
CA ALA A 349 38.16 -18.09 -29.93
C ALA A 349 37.99 -19.33 -30.83
N SER A 350 36.74 -19.70 -31.10
CA SER A 350 36.40 -20.82 -31.99
C SER A 350 35.94 -20.31 -33.36
N GLY A 351 36.43 -20.87 -34.45
CA GLY A 351 35.90 -20.59 -35.80
C GLY A 351 36.94 -20.61 -36.92
N SER A 352 36.51 -20.22 -38.13
CA SER A 352 37.36 -20.11 -39.32
C SER A 352 38.35 -18.95 -39.17
N GLY A 353 39.52 -19.24 -38.61
CA GLY A 353 40.59 -18.27 -38.42
C GLY A 353 41.95 -18.85 -38.81
N GLY A 354 42.89 -17.97 -39.15
CA GLY A 354 44.28 -18.36 -39.39
C GLY A 354 45.02 -18.73 -38.10
N GLN A 355 46.34 -18.92 -38.18
CA GLN A 355 47.20 -19.29 -37.03
C GLN A 355 46.94 -18.45 -35.77
N LYS A 356 46.62 -17.16 -35.93
CA LYS A 356 46.36 -16.22 -34.83
C LYS A 356 45.16 -16.61 -33.94
N VAL A 357 44.15 -17.29 -34.49
CA VAL A 357 42.99 -17.76 -33.70
C VAL A 357 43.37 -18.96 -32.82
N ASN A 358 44.35 -19.76 -33.23
CA ASN A 358 44.82 -20.92 -32.45
C ASN A 358 45.79 -20.53 -31.33
N THR A 359 46.42 -19.36 -31.42
CA THR A 359 47.47 -18.92 -30.48
C THR A 359 47.05 -17.81 -29.52
N THR A 360 46.04 -16.99 -29.86
CA THR A 360 45.67 -15.80 -29.09
C THR A 360 44.36 -16.00 -28.32
N ASP A 361 44.39 -15.75 -27.02
CA ASP A 361 43.21 -15.87 -26.15
C ASP A 361 42.36 -14.58 -26.20
N SER A 362 41.57 -14.45 -27.27
CA SER A 362 40.73 -13.26 -27.51
C SER A 362 39.27 -13.41 -27.02
N ALA A 363 38.78 -14.62 -26.75
CA ALA A 363 37.40 -14.85 -26.34
C ALA A 363 37.23 -14.73 -24.82
N ILE A 364 36.09 -14.20 -24.40
CA ILE A 364 35.78 -13.93 -22.99
C ILE A 364 34.43 -14.49 -22.62
N ARG A 365 34.36 -15.07 -21.43
CA ARG A 365 33.13 -15.50 -20.78
C ARG A 365 33.06 -14.84 -19.42
N LEU A 366 31.98 -14.10 -19.19
CA LEU A 366 31.61 -13.55 -17.90
C LEU A 366 30.55 -14.43 -17.26
N THR A 367 30.73 -14.72 -15.97
CA THR A 367 29.72 -15.40 -15.14
C THR A 367 29.42 -14.52 -13.95
N HIS A 368 28.18 -14.04 -13.84
CA HIS A 368 27.73 -13.34 -12.64
C HIS A 368 27.40 -14.38 -11.57
N LEU A 369 28.22 -14.44 -10.51
CA LEU A 369 28.15 -15.48 -9.48
C LEU A 369 26.80 -15.51 -8.74
N PRO A 370 26.20 -14.37 -8.34
CA PRO A 370 24.94 -14.37 -7.61
C PRO A 370 23.73 -14.86 -8.43
N THR A 371 23.70 -14.56 -9.74
CA THR A 371 22.54 -14.92 -10.60
C THR A 371 22.79 -16.14 -11.48
N GLY A 372 24.04 -16.59 -11.60
CA GLY A 372 24.43 -17.66 -12.51
C GLY A 372 24.37 -17.30 -14.00
N ILE A 373 24.12 -16.04 -14.36
CA ILE A 373 24.02 -15.63 -15.77
C ILE A 373 25.41 -15.65 -16.41
N VAL A 374 25.52 -16.38 -17.52
CA VAL A 374 26.73 -16.48 -18.32
C VAL A 374 26.57 -15.73 -19.64
N VAL A 375 27.60 -14.97 -20.00
CA VAL A 375 27.71 -14.25 -21.28
C VAL A 375 29.07 -14.56 -21.87
N ALA A 376 29.12 -15.01 -23.13
CA ALA A 376 30.37 -15.25 -23.84
C ALA A 376 30.40 -14.44 -25.15
N ILE A 377 31.54 -13.79 -25.43
CA ILE A 377 31.76 -12.98 -26.64
C ILE A 377 33.11 -13.32 -27.26
N GLN A 378 33.15 -13.41 -28.59
CA GLN A 378 34.37 -13.64 -29.36
C GLN A 378 34.43 -12.84 -30.68
N ASP A 379 33.61 -11.79 -30.82
CA ASP A 379 33.40 -11.08 -32.09
C ASP A 379 34.64 -10.30 -32.56
N GLU A 380 35.33 -9.64 -31.63
CA GLU A 380 36.51 -8.82 -31.93
C GLU A 380 37.81 -9.61 -31.75
N ARG A 381 38.86 -9.20 -32.47
CA ARG A 381 40.21 -9.75 -32.28
C ARG A 381 40.86 -9.31 -30.96
N SER A 382 40.35 -8.26 -30.31
CA SER A 382 40.88 -7.72 -29.06
C SER A 382 40.05 -8.17 -27.86
N ASN A 383 40.73 -8.78 -26.88
CA ASN A 383 40.16 -9.19 -25.60
C ASN A 383 39.49 -8.01 -24.88
N GLN A 384 40.15 -6.86 -24.74
CA GLN A 384 39.59 -5.69 -24.05
C GLN A 384 38.25 -5.22 -24.65
N LYS A 385 38.14 -5.24 -25.99
CA LYS A 385 36.89 -4.89 -26.68
C LYS A 385 35.79 -5.93 -26.42
N ASN A 386 36.13 -7.22 -26.46
CA ASN A 386 35.19 -8.29 -26.11
C ASN A 386 34.76 -8.20 -24.63
N ARG A 387 35.65 -7.78 -23.73
CA ARG A 387 35.35 -7.61 -22.30
C ARG A 387 34.32 -6.51 -22.11
N ALA A 388 34.56 -5.33 -22.70
CA ALA A 388 33.64 -4.21 -22.63
C ALA A 388 32.25 -4.60 -23.18
N LYS A 389 32.18 -5.22 -24.35
CA LYS A 389 30.92 -5.73 -24.92
C LYS A 389 30.25 -6.76 -24.00
N ALA A 390 31.01 -7.66 -23.38
CA ALA A 390 30.48 -8.70 -22.51
C ALA A 390 29.84 -8.10 -21.24
N PHE A 391 30.47 -7.07 -20.65
CA PHE A 391 29.88 -6.33 -19.54
C PHE A 391 28.63 -5.56 -19.95
N THR A 392 28.59 -4.97 -21.15
CA THR A 392 27.38 -4.32 -21.68
C THR A 392 26.23 -5.31 -21.82
N ILE A 393 26.47 -6.49 -22.40
CA ILE A 393 25.44 -7.53 -22.55
C ILE A 393 25.03 -8.10 -21.18
N LEU A 394 25.99 -8.30 -20.27
CA LEU A 394 25.71 -8.78 -18.92
C LEU A 394 24.80 -7.80 -18.17
N ARG A 395 25.10 -6.50 -18.24
CA ARG A 395 24.25 -5.44 -17.67
C ARG A 395 22.86 -5.44 -18.26
N ALA A 396 22.74 -5.55 -19.58
CA ALA A 396 21.43 -5.64 -20.24
C ALA A 396 20.63 -6.87 -19.78
N LYS A 397 21.27 -8.04 -19.67
CA LYS A 397 20.62 -9.27 -19.17
C LYS A 397 20.19 -9.17 -17.70
N LEU A 398 21.03 -8.60 -16.85
CA LEU A 398 20.70 -8.41 -15.43
C LEU A 398 19.56 -7.41 -15.26
N PHE A 399 19.60 -6.30 -16.00
CA PHE A 399 18.52 -5.31 -16.05
C PHE A 399 17.21 -5.94 -16.51
N GLU A 400 17.22 -6.72 -17.59
CA GLU A 400 16.00 -7.40 -18.07
C GLU A 400 15.44 -8.36 -17.01
N ARG A 401 16.30 -9.16 -16.36
CA ARG A 401 15.87 -10.08 -15.30
C ARG A 401 15.23 -9.35 -14.12
N GLU A 402 15.82 -8.25 -13.66
CA GLU A 402 15.27 -7.46 -12.56
C GLU A 402 13.97 -6.75 -12.96
N ARG A 403 13.92 -6.23 -14.20
CA ARG A 403 12.71 -5.65 -14.77
C ARG A 403 11.57 -6.67 -14.83
N GLU A 404 11.84 -7.88 -15.31
CA GLU A 404 10.87 -8.98 -15.36
C GLU A 404 10.39 -9.37 -13.96
N LYS A 405 11.32 -9.49 -12.99
CA LYS A 405 10.98 -9.82 -11.60
C LYS A 405 10.05 -8.78 -11.00
N LEU A 406 10.36 -7.49 -11.15
CA LEU A 406 9.51 -6.41 -10.64
C LEU A 406 8.18 -6.31 -11.38
N ALA A 407 8.17 -6.55 -12.70
CA ALA A 407 6.93 -6.62 -13.47
C ALA A 407 6.04 -7.76 -12.98
N LEU A 408 6.62 -8.90 -12.62
CA LEU A 408 5.91 -10.04 -12.04
C LEU A 408 5.30 -9.69 -10.68
N GLU A 409 6.10 -9.14 -9.77
CA GLU A 409 5.65 -8.71 -8.44
C GLU A 409 4.53 -7.67 -8.53
N ARG A 410 4.66 -6.68 -9.43
CA ARG A 410 3.60 -5.69 -9.69
C ARG A 410 2.35 -6.32 -10.25
N ARG A 411 2.48 -7.25 -11.20
CA ARG A 411 1.32 -7.93 -11.80
C ARG A 411 0.56 -8.72 -10.74
N ASP A 412 1.28 -9.41 -9.87
CA ASP A 412 0.68 -10.26 -8.84
C ASP A 412 0.05 -9.39 -7.73
N SER A 413 0.71 -8.29 -7.32
CA SER A 413 0.14 -7.28 -6.41
C SER A 413 -1.12 -6.65 -6.98
N ARG A 414 -1.08 -6.19 -8.25
CA ARG A 414 -2.26 -5.65 -8.94
C ARG A 414 -3.40 -6.65 -9.02
N ARG A 415 -3.10 -7.92 -9.33
CA ARG A 415 -4.11 -8.99 -9.39
C ARG A 415 -4.77 -9.22 -8.03
N ALA A 416 -4.01 -9.13 -6.94
CA ALA A 416 -4.55 -9.23 -5.59
C ALA A 416 -5.46 -8.05 -5.22
N GLN A 417 -5.14 -6.83 -5.66
CA GLN A 417 -5.96 -5.64 -5.42
C GLN A 417 -7.28 -5.67 -6.21
N VAL A 418 -7.22 -6.01 -7.50
CA VAL A 418 -8.36 -5.90 -8.43
C VAL A 418 -9.32 -7.09 -8.32
N GLY A 419 -8.82 -8.27 -7.96
CA GLY A 419 -9.61 -9.50 -7.95
C GLY A 419 -10.12 -9.87 -9.35
N ALA A 420 -11.31 -10.49 -9.42
CA ALA A 420 -11.97 -10.83 -10.67
C ALA A 420 -12.88 -9.70 -11.21
N GLY A 421 -13.01 -8.59 -10.48
CA GLY A 421 -13.88 -7.48 -10.84
C GLY A 421 -15.37 -7.83 -10.76
N THR A 422 -15.72 -8.78 -9.89
CA THR A 422 -17.09 -9.31 -9.75
C THR A 422 -17.90 -8.55 -8.70
N ARG A 423 -19.23 -8.66 -8.77
CA ARG A 423 -20.16 -7.96 -7.85
C ARG A 423 -19.98 -8.34 -6.37
N SER A 424 -19.41 -9.51 -6.08
CA SER A 424 -19.17 -10.02 -4.73
C SER A 424 -17.97 -9.37 -4.03
N GLU A 425 -16.96 -8.95 -4.79
CA GLU A 425 -15.67 -8.44 -4.29
C GLU A 425 -15.70 -6.93 -3.99
N LYS A 426 -16.91 -6.34 -3.90
CA LYS A 426 -17.09 -4.90 -3.73
C LYS A 426 -16.49 -4.40 -2.41
N ILE A 427 -15.68 -3.35 -2.49
CA ILE A 427 -15.26 -2.58 -1.31
C ILE A 427 -16.22 -1.43 -1.03
N ARG A 428 -16.78 -0.80 -2.07
CA ARG A 428 -17.76 0.29 -1.95
C ARG A 428 -18.95 0.11 -2.85
N THR A 429 -20.12 0.58 -2.38
CA THR A 429 -21.33 0.69 -3.20
C THR A 429 -21.81 2.14 -3.24
N TYR A 430 -21.99 2.65 -4.45
CA TYR A 430 -22.57 3.95 -4.78
C TYR A 430 -24.03 3.72 -5.19
N ASN A 431 -24.96 4.08 -4.33
CA ASN A 431 -26.40 3.88 -4.53
C ASN A 431 -27.08 5.21 -4.82
N PHE A 432 -27.40 5.44 -6.10
CA PHE A 432 -28.04 6.69 -6.55
C PHE A 432 -29.49 6.83 -6.08
N PRO A 433 -30.36 5.79 -6.15
CA PRO A 433 -31.74 5.90 -5.65
C PRO A 433 -31.84 6.31 -4.17
N GLN A 434 -30.86 5.93 -3.35
CA GLN A 434 -30.82 6.26 -1.91
C GLN A 434 -29.85 7.40 -1.56
N ASN A 435 -29.26 8.05 -2.57
CA ASN A 435 -28.26 9.11 -2.43
C ASN A 435 -27.13 8.78 -1.43
N ARG A 436 -26.55 7.59 -1.52
CA ARG A 436 -25.67 7.06 -0.47
C ARG A 436 -24.46 6.30 -0.99
N VAL A 437 -23.35 6.43 -0.29
CA VAL A 437 -22.15 5.61 -0.48
C VAL A 437 -21.88 4.81 0.78
N THR A 438 -21.63 3.51 0.63
CA THR A 438 -21.27 2.62 1.74
C THR A 438 -19.96 1.91 1.43
N ASP A 439 -19.00 2.01 2.34
CA ASP A 439 -17.79 1.18 2.38
C ASP A 439 -18.05 -0.07 3.22
N HIS A 440 -17.92 -1.25 2.60
CA HIS A 440 -18.28 -2.54 3.20
C HIS A 440 -17.18 -3.08 4.12
N ARG A 441 -15.98 -2.50 4.10
CA ARG A 441 -14.87 -2.94 4.97
C ARG A 441 -15.10 -2.52 6.41
N ILE A 442 -15.55 -1.28 6.60
CA ILE A 442 -15.86 -0.68 7.91
C ILE A 442 -17.36 -0.46 8.12
N ASN A 443 -18.20 -0.84 7.16
CA ASN A 443 -19.65 -0.58 7.14
C ASN A 443 -20.05 0.91 7.32
N LYS A 444 -19.11 1.84 7.06
CA LYS A 444 -19.37 3.28 7.12
C LYS A 444 -20.20 3.70 5.91
N THR A 445 -21.18 4.57 6.18
CA THR A 445 -22.16 4.97 5.20
C THR A 445 -22.37 6.48 5.25
N LEU A 446 -22.25 7.16 4.10
CA LEU A 446 -22.49 8.60 3.94
C LEU A 446 -23.66 8.85 2.99
N HIS A 447 -24.58 9.74 3.39
CA HIS A 447 -25.81 10.08 2.66
C HIS A 447 -25.67 11.33 1.76
N GLU A 448 -24.49 11.51 1.18
CA GLU A 448 -24.13 12.67 0.36
C GLU A 448 -23.34 12.22 -0.88
N LEU A 449 -23.97 11.41 -1.72
CA LEU A 449 -23.34 10.81 -2.90
C LEU A 449 -22.66 11.85 -3.81
N GLU A 450 -23.32 12.98 -4.06
CA GLU A 450 -22.78 14.05 -4.91
C GLU A 450 -21.49 14.65 -4.33
N SER A 451 -21.48 14.94 -3.03
CA SER A 451 -20.31 15.44 -2.30
C SER A 451 -19.12 14.45 -2.38
N VAL A 452 -19.41 13.15 -2.32
CA VAL A 452 -18.39 12.10 -2.50
C VAL A 452 -17.88 12.09 -3.94
N LEU A 453 -18.75 12.13 -4.95
CA LEU A 453 -18.38 12.13 -6.37
C LEU A 453 -17.66 13.41 -6.81
N ASP A 454 -17.86 14.51 -6.10
CA ASP A 454 -17.13 15.75 -6.28
C ASP A 454 -15.76 15.75 -5.58
N GLY A 455 -15.47 14.72 -4.76
CA GLY A 455 -14.21 14.53 -4.05
C GLY A 455 -14.14 15.16 -2.66
N ALA A 456 -15.14 15.96 -2.25
CA ALA A 456 -15.13 16.72 -1.00
C ALA A 456 -15.32 15.84 0.25
N ALA A 457 -16.23 14.88 0.19
CA ALA A 457 -16.50 13.94 1.30
C ALA A 457 -15.68 12.64 1.23
N LEU A 458 -14.84 12.46 0.20
CA LEU A 458 -13.94 11.30 0.09
C LEU A 458 -12.95 11.15 1.27
N PRO A 459 -12.35 12.24 1.81
CA PRO A 459 -11.46 12.17 2.97
C PRO A 459 -12.06 11.48 4.19
N GLU A 460 -13.38 11.56 4.37
CA GLU A 460 -14.05 10.95 5.53
C GLU A 460 -14.00 9.41 5.52
N PHE A 461 -13.99 8.81 4.33
CA PHE A 461 -13.79 7.37 4.18
C PHE A 461 -12.32 7.01 4.39
N ILE A 462 -11.41 7.76 3.76
CA ILE A 462 -9.96 7.54 3.86
C ILE A 462 -9.52 7.61 5.32
N GLN A 463 -9.95 8.65 6.06
CA GLN A 463 -9.58 8.82 7.45
C GLN A 463 -10.12 7.69 8.33
N ALA A 464 -11.37 7.26 8.12
CA ALA A 464 -11.95 6.14 8.88
C ALA A 464 -11.22 4.82 8.62
N LEU A 465 -10.86 4.55 7.37
CA LEU A 465 -10.10 3.34 6.99
C LEU A 465 -8.66 3.38 7.53
N ARG A 466 -8.03 4.56 7.54
CA ARG A 466 -6.70 4.75 8.12
C ARG A 466 -6.71 4.50 9.62
N VAL A 467 -7.73 4.97 10.34
CA VAL A 467 -7.88 4.69 11.77
C VAL A 467 -8.00 3.19 12.00
N GLU A 468 -8.82 2.48 11.20
CA GLU A 468 -8.96 1.02 11.31
C GLU A 468 -7.62 0.29 11.08
N GLU A 469 -6.87 0.65 10.03
CA GLU A 469 -5.54 0.07 9.76
C GLU A 469 -4.57 0.32 10.91
N GLN A 470 -4.55 1.54 11.47
CA GLN A 470 -3.73 1.86 12.63
C GLN A 470 -4.15 1.04 13.86
N THR A 471 -5.45 0.86 14.10
CA THR A 471 -5.92 0.02 15.21
C THR A 471 -5.55 -1.45 15.04
N ASP A 472 -5.63 -1.99 13.83
CA ASP A 472 -5.24 -3.37 13.54
C ASP A 472 -3.73 -3.57 13.77
N LEU A 473 -2.90 -2.62 13.33
CA LEU A 473 -1.45 -2.63 13.57
C LEU A 473 -1.12 -2.55 15.06
N LEU A 474 -1.82 -1.70 15.81
CA LEU A 474 -1.67 -1.60 17.25
C LEU A 474 -2.06 -2.89 17.96
N MET A 475 -3.17 -3.53 17.56
CA MET A 475 -3.57 -4.82 18.11
C MET A 475 -2.52 -5.90 17.84
N ALA A 476 -2.00 -5.98 16.61
CA ALA A 476 -0.93 -6.90 16.26
C ALA A 476 0.33 -6.67 17.11
N MET A 477 0.71 -5.41 17.34
CA MET A 477 1.82 -5.08 18.24
C MET A 477 1.54 -5.48 19.69
N ASN A 478 0.30 -5.34 20.18
CA ASN A 478 -0.07 -5.76 21.53
C ASN A 478 -0.05 -7.29 21.68
N ASP A 479 -0.42 -8.03 20.63
CA ASP A 479 -0.34 -9.50 20.60
C ASP A 479 1.11 -9.99 20.57
N GLU A 480 2.02 -9.28 19.87
CA GLU A 480 3.46 -9.58 19.93
C GLU A 480 4.09 -9.30 21.31
N LEU A 481 3.47 -8.40 22.08
CA LEU A 481 3.90 -8.05 23.44
C LEU A 481 3.28 -8.92 24.54
N ALA A 482 2.23 -9.70 24.23
CA ALA A 482 1.53 -10.58 25.15
C ALA A 482 2.17 -11.98 25.16
#